data_AF-A0A952ZDN8-F1
#
_entry.id   AF-A0A952ZDN8-F1
#
_cell.length_a   1.000
_cell.length_b   1.000
_cell.length_c   1.000
_cell.angle_alpha   90.00
_cell.angle_beta   90.00
_cell.angle_gamma   90.00
#
_symmetry.space_group_name_H-M   'P 1'
#
loop_
_entity.id
_entity.type
_entity.pdbx_description
1 polymer ?
#
loop_
_entity_poly.entity_id
_entity_poly.type
_entity_poly.pdbx_seq_one_letter_code
_entity_poly.pdbx_strand_id
1 'polypeptide(L)'
;MQPLTATLSAAAALKGRILDWIFQWRGPERGTIVLVQRRVFILPTRQGLLFGGVILLMLLGSVNYDLSLGFILSFLLGASGIQSMLHTFRNLANLRISAGRVTPVFAGETAEFHIRIANAARMPRYSVAVTRDRDTADYVDVPADGEAVATVPVPALRRGWLRPGRITLFTFFPVGLFRAWSYADLDMHCLVYPAPVNPGLPLPRLQAGDGKGGAQGLGQDEFAGLRPYRPGDSPRHVAWKAVARNDLLMTKQFAGRVAAELWLSWDQLPPELDSERRLEHLARWVLDADAEGLAYGLRLPGSVIPIDSGAAHRAECLRALALHETAADRP
;
A
#
# COMPACT_ATOMS: atom_id res chain seq x y z
N MET A 1 33.24 11.54 -29.00
CA MET A 1 32.62 12.25 -27.85
C MET A 1 31.72 11.29 -27.07
N GLN A 2 32.28 10.31 -26.33
CA GLN A 2 31.49 9.33 -25.57
C GLN A 2 32.13 8.68 -24.30
N PRO A 3 33.26 9.13 -23.71
CA PRO A 3 33.80 8.44 -22.51
C PRO A 3 33.38 9.04 -21.14
N LEU A 4 32.72 10.20 -21.07
CA LEU A 4 32.52 10.92 -19.80
C LEU A 4 31.28 10.53 -18.99
N THR A 5 30.31 9.81 -19.57
CA THR A 5 29.10 9.37 -18.86
C THR A 5 29.28 8.05 -18.10
N ALA A 6 30.19 7.19 -18.54
CA ALA A 6 30.43 5.89 -17.91
C ALA A 6 31.15 5.98 -16.56
N THR A 7 32.06 6.94 -16.39
CA THR A 7 32.86 7.10 -15.16
C THR A 7 32.06 7.68 -14.00
N LEU A 8 31.07 8.55 -14.27
CA LEU A 8 30.15 9.10 -13.26
C LEU A 8 29.18 8.05 -12.72
N SER A 9 28.72 7.12 -13.57
CA SER A 9 27.87 5.99 -13.17
C SER A 9 28.64 4.98 -12.31
N ALA A 10 29.86 4.64 -12.71
CA ALA A 10 30.72 3.69 -11.98
C ALA A 10 31.12 4.23 -10.59
N ALA A 11 31.46 5.53 -10.47
CA ALA A 11 31.78 6.15 -9.19
C ALA A 11 30.56 6.25 -8.25
N ALA A 12 29.36 6.49 -8.80
CA ALA A 12 28.12 6.51 -8.02
C ALA A 12 27.70 5.11 -7.54
N ALA A 13 27.88 4.08 -8.37
CA ALA A 13 27.60 2.68 -8.05
C ALA A 13 28.60 2.11 -7.04
N LEU A 14 29.89 2.47 -7.15
CA LEU A 14 30.93 2.06 -6.22
C LEU A 14 30.75 2.71 -4.84
N LYS A 15 30.34 3.98 -4.80
CA LYS A 15 29.99 4.68 -3.56
C LYS A 15 28.75 4.08 -2.89
N GLY A 16 27.76 3.64 -3.67
CA GLY A 16 26.59 2.91 -3.19
C GLY A 16 26.97 1.59 -2.51
N ARG A 17 27.77 0.74 -3.17
CA ARG A 17 28.22 -0.55 -2.62
C ARG A 17 29.12 -0.42 -1.38
N ILE A 18 29.94 0.62 -1.31
CA ILE A 18 30.80 0.87 -0.13
C ILE A 18 29.98 1.37 1.06
N LEU A 19 28.97 2.21 0.83
CA LEU A 19 28.04 2.63 1.88
C LEU A 19 27.20 1.43 2.35
N ASP A 20 26.71 0.59 1.44
CA ASP A 20 25.96 -0.64 1.79
C ASP A 20 26.80 -1.66 2.57
N TRP A 21 28.10 -1.75 2.30
CA TRP A 21 29.02 -2.65 2.99
C TRP A 21 29.49 -2.13 4.37
N ILE A 22 29.67 -0.82 4.53
CA ILE A 22 30.08 -0.20 5.81
C ILE A 22 28.91 -0.17 6.82
N PHE A 23 27.66 -0.07 6.33
CA PHE A 23 26.48 0.04 7.18
C PHE A 23 25.85 -1.33 7.44
N GLN A 24 26.52 -2.11 8.29
CA GLN A 24 26.08 -3.39 8.88
C GLN A 24 24.58 -3.62 8.76
N TRP A 25 24.24 -4.37 7.73
CA TRP A 25 22.88 -4.73 7.36
C TRP A 25 22.25 -5.52 8.52
N ARG A 26 21.35 -4.89 9.26
CA ARG A 26 20.36 -5.58 10.06
C ARG A 26 19.13 -5.64 9.17
N GLY A 27 18.60 -6.84 8.94
CA GLY A 27 17.43 -7.05 8.10
C GLY A 27 16.21 -6.27 8.57
N PRO A 28 15.03 -6.47 7.95
CA PRO A 28 13.83 -5.71 8.26
C PRO A 28 13.56 -5.68 9.77
N GLU A 29 13.49 -4.48 10.34
CA GLU A 29 13.29 -4.31 11.78
C GLU A 29 11.79 -4.28 12.06
N ARG A 30 11.32 -5.21 12.89
CA ARG A 30 9.93 -5.26 13.35
C ARG A 30 9.68 -4.14 14.37
N GLY A 31 8.66 -3.33 14.11
CA GLY A 31 8.18 -2.30 15.04
C GLY A 31 8.79 -0.91 14.81
N THR A 32 8.98 -0.18 15.90
CA THR A 32 9.43 1.22 15.85
C THR A 32 10.96 1.30 15.81
N ILE A 33 11.50 1.84 14.72
CA ILE A 33 12.92 2.11 14.56
C ILE A 33 13.23 3.47 15.19
N VAL A 34 14.08 3.47 16.22
CA VAL A 34 14.59 4.72 16.79
C VAL A 34 15.88 5.12 16.05
N LEU A 35 15.90 6.32 15.48
CA LEU A 35 17.08 6.90 14.84
C LEU A 35 18.08 7.35 15.90
N VAL A 36 18.74 6.39 16.54
CA VAL A 36 19.82 6.64 17.49
C VAL A 36 20.99 7.35 16.79
N GLN A 37 21.78 8.11 17.55
CA GLN A 37 22.88 8.93 17.04
C GLN A 37 23.82 8.18 16.09
N ARG A 38 24.10 6.89 16.34
CA ARG A 38 24.96 6.06 15.50
C ARG A 38 24.40 5.75 14.10
N ARG A 39 23.11 5.98 13.87
CA ARG A 39 22.42 5.76 12.59
C ARG A 39 22.27 7.04 11.77
N VAL A 40 22.66 8.19 12.31
CA VAL A 40 22.55 9.49 11.63
C VAL A 40 23.92 9.90 11.12
N PHE A 41 24.06 10.01 9.82
CA PHE A 41 25.27 10.47 9.14
C PHE A 41 25.10 11.92 8.71
N ILE A 42 26.17 12.71 8.79
CA ILE A 42 26.15 14.12 8.38
C ILE A 42 27.37 14.43 7.51
N LEU A 43 27.14 15.11 6.39
CA LEU A 43 28.20 15.61 5.50
C LEU A 43 27.89 17.05 5.06
N PRO A 44 28.93 17.87 4.81
CA PRO A 44 28.73 19.19 4.21
C PRO A 44 28.18 19.04 2.78
N THR A 45 27.27 19.93 2.41
CA THR A 45 26.79 20.06 1.02
C THR A 45 27.82 20.82 0.18
N ARG A 46 27.58 20.95 -1.13
CA ARG A 46 28.40 21.81 -1.99
C ARG A 46 28.42 23.26 -1.48
N GLN A 47 27.28 23.75 -0.99
CA GLN A 47 27.15 25.07 -0.38
C GLN A 47 27.88 25.15 0.96
N GLY A 48 27.81 24.10 1.78
CA GLY A 48 28.60 23.99 3.02
C GLY A 48 30.11 24.06 2.79
N LEU A 49 30.61 23.38 1.75
CA LEU A 49 32.01 23.44 1.37
C LEU A 49 32.42 24.82 0.85
N LEU A 50 31.60 25.46 0.02
CA LEU A 50 31.84 26.82 -0.45
C LEU A 50 31.87 27.82 0.73
N PHE A 51 30.92 27.70 1.65
CA PHE A 51 30.84 28.51 2.86
C PHE A 51 32.10 28.37 3.72
N GLY A 52 32.55 27.12 3.96
CA GLY A 52 33.82 26.87 4.66
C GLY A 52 35.03 27.44 3.92
N GLY A 53 35.06 27.36 2.59
CA GLY A 53 36.10 27.95 1.75
C GLY A 53 36.14 29.48 1.85
N VAL A 54 34.99 30.15 1.84
CA VAL A 54 34.90 31.60 2.03
C VAL A 54 35.39 32.01 3.41
N ILE A 55 34.99 31.31 4.47
CA ILE A 55 35.49 31.57 5.83
C ILE A 55 37.02 31.42 5.87
N LEU A 56 37.57 30.37 5.25
CA LEU A 56 39.01 30.15 5.22
C LEU A 56 39.74 31.28 4.47
N LEU A 57 39.23 31.69 3.31
CA LEU A 57 39.81 32.81 2.54
C LEU A 57 39.73 34.13 3.32
N MET A 58 38.60 34.40 3.97
CA MET A 58 38.43 35.58 4.84
C MET A 58 39.41 35.55 6.02
N LEU A 59 39.60 34.39 6.65
CA LEU A 59 40.53 34.24 7.76
C LEU A 59 41.97 34.47 7.30
N LEU A 60 42.39 33.88 6.18
CA LEU A 60 43.71 34.10 5.59
C LEU A 60 43.93 35.57 5.19
N GLY A 61 42.93 36.21 4.60
CA GLY A 61 42.98 37.65 4.28
C GLY A 61 43.09 38.49 5.55
N SER A 62 42.34 38.16 6.59
CA SER A 62 42.38 38.89 7.88
C SER A 62 43.75 38.78 8.55
N VAL A 63 44.37 37.60 8.49
CA VAL A 63 45.74 37.36 8.97
C VAL A 63 46.77 38.14 8.15
N ASN A 64 46.63 38.16 6.83
CA ASN A 64 47.60 38.81 5.95
C ASN A 64 47.57 40.35 6.02
N TYR A 65 46.41 40.93 6.34
CA TYR A 65 46.19 42.37 6.37
C TYR A 65 45.94 42.94 7.78
N ASP A 66 46.13 42.15 8.84
CA ASP A 66 45.85 42.51 10.25
C ASP A 66 44.45 43.12 10.47
N LEU A 67 43.46 42.67 9.70
CA LEU A 67 42.11 43.24 9.71
C LEU A 67 41.28 42.63 10.86
N SER A 68 41.24 43.33 11.99
CA SER A 68 40.49 42.91 13.20
C SER A 68 39.01 42.58 12.94
N LEU A 69 38.34 43.35 12.06
CA LEU A 69 36.94 43.12 11.71
C LEU A 69 36.72 41.79 10.97
N GLY A 70 37.70 41.38 10.15
CA GLY A 70 37.62 40.14 9.39
C GLY A 70 37.69 38.89 10.26
N PHE A 71 38.43 38.94 11.38
CA PHE A 71 38.42 37.89 12.40
C PHE A 71 37.04 37.72 13.05
N ILE A 72 36.43 38.83 13.49
CA ILE A 72 35.11 38.82 14.13
C ILE A 72 34.08 38.16 13.20
N LEU A 73 34.04 38.57 11.94
CA LEU A 73 33.10 38.03 10.97
C LEU A 73 33.37 36.56 10.66
N SER A 74 34.64 36.16 10.49
CA SER A 74 35.02 34.76 10.22
C SER A 74 34.63 33.84 11.37
N PHE A 75 34.87 34.23 12.62
CA PHE A 75 34.48 33.45 13.79
C PHE A 75 32.97 33.41 14.01
N LEU A 76 32.26 34.51 13.76
CA LEU A 76 30.80 34.55 13.84
C LEU A 76 30.16 33.59 12.81
N LEU A 77 30.64 33.61 11.57
CA LEU A 77 30.18 32.71 10.51
C LEU A 77 30.56 31.25 10.81
N GLY A 78 31.77 31.01 11.32
CA GLY A 78 32.22 29.69 11.75
C GLY A 78 31.34 29.12 12.87
N ALA A 79 31.05 29.91 13.90
CA ALA A 79 30.16 29.52 14.99
C ALA A 79 28.73 29.23 14.50
N SER A 80 28.22 30.05 13.58
CA SER A 80 26.91 29.83 12.94
C SER A 80 26.90 28.53 12.11
N GLY A 81 28.00 28.22 11.42
CA GLY A 81 28.16 26.96 10.69
C GLY A 81 28.15 25.73 11.61
N ILE A 82 28.88 25.78 12.73
CA ILE A 82 28.87 24.72 13.74
C ILE A 82 27.47 24.55 14.34
N GLN A 83 26.80 25.67 14.66
CA GLN A 83 25.43 25.65 15.18
C GLN A 83 24.46 25.03 14.16
N SER A 84 24.60 25.38 12.88
CA SER A 84 23.84 24.72 11.80
C SER A 84 24.10 23.23 11.77
N MET A 85 25.37 22.78 11.86
CA MET A 85 25.72 21.36 11.85
C MET A 85 25.01 20.61 13.00
N LEU A 86 25.03 21.18 14.21
CA LEU A 86 24.37 20.61 15.38
C LEU A 86 22.85 20.54 15.22
N HIS A 87 22.22 21.59 14.68
CA HIS A 87 20.78 21.59 14.40
C HIS A 87 20.42 20.58 13.33
N THR A 88 21.19 20.48 12.24
CA THR A 88 20.97 19.48 11.18
C THR A 88 21.04 18.06 11.71
N PHE A 89 22.06 17.74 12.51
CA PHE A 89 22.19 16.43 13.13
C PHE A 89 21.04 16.15 14.10
N ARG A 90 20.75 17.10 15.01
CA ARG A 90 19.69 16.95 15.99
C ARG A 90 18.36 16.73 15.28
N ASN A 91 18.05 17.48 14.22
CA ASN A 91 16.78 17.45 13.50
C ASN A 91 16.33 16.02 13.12
N LEU A 92 17.27 15.14 12.78
CA LEU A 92 16.99 13.74 12.45
C LEU A 92 17.17 12.77 13.64
N ALA A 93 18.07 13.10 14.58
CA ALA A 93 18.37 12.24 15.71
C ALA A 93 17.19 12.07 16.69
N ASN A 94 17.06 10.85 17.20
CA ASN A 94 16.02 10.41 18.15
C ASN A 94 14.58 10.44 17.61
N LEU A 95 14.38 10.58 16.30
CA LEU A 95 13.09 10.34 15.67
C LEU A 95 12.73 8.85 15.75
N ARG A 96 11.45 8.56 15.93
CA ARG A 96 10.89 7.21 15.95
C ARG A 96 10.13 6.97 14.67
N ILE A 97 10.58 6.01 13.88
CA ILE A 97 10.01 5.67 12.58
C ILE A 97 9.23 4.37 12.73
N SER A 98 8.01 4.33 12.22
CA SER A 98 7.17 3.14 12.27
C SER A 98 6.36 2.99 10.99
N ALA A 99 6.00 1.74 10.69
CA ALA A 99 5.09 1.43 9.59
C ALA A 99 3.71 2.05 9.87
N GLY A 100 3.23 2.85 8.92
CA GLY A 100 1.87 3.37 8.92
C GLY A 100 0.92 2.46 8.15
N ARG A 101 -0.18 3.04 7.67
CA ARG A 101 -1.18 2.32 6.88
C ARG A 101 -0.71 2.15 5.44
N VAL A 102 -1.12 1.04 4.84
CA VAL A 102 -0.94 0.78 3.41
C VAL A 102 -2.25 0.17 2.91
N THR A 103 -2.81 0.76 1.87
CA THR A 103 -4.01 0.23 1.22
C THR A 103 -3.60 -0.74 0.10
N PRO A 104 -4.24 -1.91 -0.01
CA PRO A 104 -4.05 -2.80 -1.16
C PRO A 104 -4.35 -2.08 -2.48
N VAL A 105 -3.58 -2.38 -3.51
CA VAL A 105 -3.70 -1.78 -4.85
C VAL A 105 -3.72 -2.87 -5.92
N PHE A 106 -4.12 -2.53 -7.14
CA PHE A 106 -4.04 -3.45 -8.28
C PHE A 106 -2.66 -3.39 -8.95
N ALA A 107 -2.26 -4.48 -9.60
CA ALA A 107 -1.04 -4.50 -10.40
C ALA A 107 -1.15 -3.43 -11.51
N GLY A 108 -0.08 -2.66 -11.69
CA GLY A 108 -0.03 -1.48 -12.57
C GLY A 108 -0.28 -0.15 -11.86
N GLU A 109 -0.81 -0.16 -10.63
CA GLU A 109 -1.00 1.05 -9.81
C GLU A 109 0.25 1.38 -8.97
N THR A 110 0.19 2.47 -8.21
CA THR A 110 1.25 2.87 -7.26
C THR A 110 0.76 2.65 -5.83
N ALA A 111 1.48 1.84 -5.07
CA ALA A 111 1.22 1.63 -3.65
C ALA A 111 1.80 2.78 -2.83
N GLU A 112 0.97 3.40 -2.00
CA GLU A 112 1.38 4.48 -1.10
C GLU A 112 1.72 3.92 0.28
N PHE A 113 3.02 3.87 0.61
CA PHE A 113 3.48 3.43 1.92
C PHE A 113 3.55 4.62 2.87
N HIS A 114 2.64 4.67 3.85
CA HIS A 114 2.64 5.75 4.83
C HIS A 114 3.63 5.44 5.94
N ILE A 115 4.59 6.32 6.16
CA ILE A 115 5.64 6.21 7.17
C ILE A 115 5.33 7.18 8.30
N ARG A 116 5.11 6.64 9.49
CA ARG A 116 4.83 7.45 10.67
C ARG A 116 6.14 7.85 11.34
N ILE A 117 6.32 9.15 11.52
CA ILE A 117 7.48 9.77 12.15
C ILE A 117 7.01 10.43 13.44
N ALA A 118 7.41 9.87 14.57
CA ALA A 118 7.09 10.39 15.90
C ALA A 118 8.30 11.11 16.51
N ASN A 119 8.05 12.29 17.07
CA ASN A 119 9.03 13.12 17.73
C ASN A 119 8.69 13.26 19.22
N ALA A 120 9.41 12.53 20.07
CA ALA A 120 9.26 12.61 21.52
C ALA A 120 10.07 13.75 22.18
N ALA A 121 10.58 14.69 21.38
CA ALA A 121 11.34 15.82 21.88
C ALA A 121 10.47 17.08 21.89
N ARG A 122 10.75 17.96 22.85
CA ARG A 122 10.09 19.27 23.02
C ARG A 122 10.42 20.29 21.93
N MET A 123 11.28 19.94 20.98
CA MET A 123 11.64 20.80 19.86
C MET A 123 11.07 20.21 18.57
N PRO A 124 10.36 21.00 17.74
CA PRO A 124 9.86 20.54 16.45
C PRO A 124 11.02 20.17 15.52
N ARG A 125 10.77 19.23 14.61
CA ARG A 125 11.69 18.83 13.55
C ARG A 125 11.14 19.35 12.23
N TYR A 126 11.97 20.01 11.44
CA TYR A 126 11.54 20.66 10.21
C TYR A 126 12.15 20.02 8.99
N SER A 127 11.43 20.02 7.88
CA SER A 127 11.94 19.55 6.58
C SER A 127 12.61 18.18 6.70
N VAL A 128 11.91 17.24 7.35
CA VAL A 128 12.31 15.83 7.39
C VAL A 128 11.81 15.22 6.09
N ALA A 129 12.75 14.81 5.25
CA ALA A 129 12.45 14.20 3.97
C ALA A 129 12.47 12.68 4.08
N VAL A 130 11.51 12.02 3.44
CA VAL A 130 11.46 10.55 3.32
C VAL A 130 11.46 10.19 1.84
N THR A 131 12.32 9.24 1.47
CA THR A 131 12.47 8.82 0.10
C THR A 131 12.89 7.37 -0.01
N ARG A 132 12.43 6.67 -1.05
CA ARG A 132 12.96 5.36 -1.45
C ARG A 132 14.02 5.53 -2.54
N ASP A 133 13.69 6.29 -3.59
CA ASP A 133 14.52 6.52 -4.76
C ASP A 133 14.91 8.00 -4.87
N ARG A 134 16.09 8.30 -5.43
CA ARG A 134 16.68 9.66 -5.39
C ARG A 134 15.80 10.79 -5.97
N ASP A 135 14.77 10.45 -6.74
CA ASP A 135 13.97 11.42 -7.52
C ASP A 135 12.71 11.91 -6.80
N THR A 136 12.15 11.14 -5.86
CA THR A 136 10.89 11.51 -5.18
C THR A 136 11.10 11.51 -3.66
N ALA A 137 11.03 12.70 -3.06
CA ALA A 137 11.14 12.88 -1.63
C ALA A 137 9.92 13.66 -1.12
N ASP A 138 9.27 13.11 -0.09
CA ASP A 138 8.19 13.77 0.62
C ASP A 138 8.76 14.48 1.85
N TYR A 139 8.42 15.76 2.02
CA TYR A 139 8.96 16.61 3.08
C TYR A 139 7.88 16.90 4.11
N VAL A 140 8.15 16.57 5.37
CA VAL A 140 7.22 16.79 6.47
C VAL A 140 7.88 17.52 7.63
N ASP A 141 7.08 18.35 8.29
CA ASP A 141 7.42 18.95 9.57
C ASP A 141 6.79 18.10 10.69
N VAL A 142 7.59 17.73 11.67
CA VAL A 142 7.17 16.92 12.82
C VAL A 142 7.08 17.83 14.04
N PRO A 143 5.87 18.06 14.60
CA PRO A 143 5.71 18.94 15.75
C PRO A 143 6.47 18.42 16.99
N ALA A 144 6.70 19.29 17.96
CA ALA A 144 7.19 18.89 19.28
C ALA A 144 6.18 17.97 19.95
N ASP A 145 6.66 16.89 20.57
CA ASP A 145 5.83 15.88 21.25
C ASP A 145 4.65 15.37 20.40
N GLY A 146 4.87 15.22 19.08
CA GLY A 146 3.82 14.84 18.13
C GLY A 146 4.32 13.93 17.01
N GLU A 147 3.44 13.68 16.04
CA GLU A 147 3.67 12.76 14.93
C GLU A 147 3.33 13.42 13.59
N ALA A 148 4.04 13.02 12.55
CA ALA A 148 3.72 13.32 11.16
C ALA A 148 3.73 12.04 10.33
N VAL A 149 3.08 12.07 9.17
CA VAL A 149 3.04 10.97 8.22
C VAL A 149 3.62 11.44 6.91
N ALA A 150 4.64 10.74 6.43
CA ALA A 150 5.20 10.93 5.09
C ALA A 150 4.80 9.76 4.19
N THR A 151 4.62 10.01 2.90
CA THR A 151 4.18 8.99 1.95
C THR A 151 5.31 8.61 0.99
N VAL A 152 5.54 7.30 0.84
CA VAL A 152 6.52 6.75 -0.10
C VAL A 152 5.77 5.99 -1.20
N PRO A 153 5.69 6.55 -2.42
CA PRO A 153 5.06 5.88 -3.55
C PRO A 153 5.96 4.77 -4.10
N VAL A 154 5.39 3.59 -4.34
CA VAL A 154 6.08 2.43 -4.92
C VAL A 154 5.24 1.83 -6.05
N PRO A 155 5.74 1.78 -7.29
CA PRO A 155 5.04 1.14 -8.40
C PRO A 155 4.80 -0.35 -8.15
N ALA A 156 3.55 -0.79 -8.22
CA ALA A 156 3.12 -2.16 -7.99
C ALA A 156 3.07 -2.95 -9.30
N LEU A 157 4.22 -3.39 -9.82
CA LEU A 157 4.31 -4.00 -11.15
C LEU A 157 3.76 -5.44 -11.24
N ARG A 158 3.70 -6.16 -10.12
CA ARG A 158 3.27 -7.57 -10.07
C ARG A 158 2.41 -7.79 -8.84
N ARG A 159 1.46 -8.74 -8.93
CA ARG A 159 0.62 -9.15 -7.81
C ARG A 159 1.44 -9.85 -6.71
N GLY A 160 0.86 -9.91 -5.51
CA GLY A 160 1.44 -10.54 -4.34
C GLY A 160 1.90 -9.52 -3.30
N TRP A 161 2.83 -9.90 -2.44
CA TRP A 161 3.36 -9.00 -1.40
C TRP A 161 4.43 -8.07 -1.97
N LEU A 162 4.19 -6.77 -1.85
CA LEU A 162 5.12 -5.72 -2.23
C LEU A 162 5.73 -5.09 -0.97
N ARG A 163 7.06 -5.04 -0.89
CA ARG A 163 7.80 -4.34 0.16
C ARG A 163 8.30 -2.99 -0.34
N PRO A 164 8.31 -1.94 0.51
CA PRO A 164 8.93 -0.67 0.14
C PRO A 164 10.47 -0.77 0.11
N GLY A 165 11.04 -1.77 0.78
CA GLY A 165 12.48 -1.95 0.90
C GLY A 165 13.11 -0.83 1.75
N ARG A 166 14.36 -0.49 1.44
CA ARG A 166 15.11 0.51 2.20
C ARG A 166 14.59 1.92 1.93
N ILE A 167 14.16 2.58 2.99
CA ILE A 167 13.75 3.98 2.99
C ILE A 167 14.89 4.81 3.56
N THR A 168 15.18 5.93 2.91
CA THR A 168 16.15 6.93 3.35
C THR A 168 15.40 8.12 3.94
N LEU A 169 15.72 8.46 5.18
CA LEU A 169 15.31 9.73 5.77
C LEU A 169 16.47 10.71 5.68
N PHE A 170 16.21 11.95 5.28
CA PHE A 170 17.25 12.97 5.24
C PHE A 170 16.73 14.36 5.55
N THR A 171 17.63 15.29 5.85
CA THR A 171 17.27 16.69 6.05
C THR A 171 18.44 17.60 5.68
N PHE A 172 18.10 18.80 5.22
CA PHE A 172 19.01 19.91 4.96
C PHE A 172 18.79 21.09 5.91
N PHE A 173 17.80 20.98 6.81
CA PHE A 173 17.50 22.01 7.80
C PHE A 173 18.72 22.26 8.71
N PRO A 174 19.01 23.51 9.12
CA PRO A 174 18.22 24.73 8.88
C PRO A 174 18.55 25.48 7.59
N VAL A 175 19.83 25.60 7.23
CA VAL A 175 20.29 26.50 6.16
C VAL A 175 20.80 25.79 4.92
N GLY A 176 20.85 24.45 4.89
CA GLY A 176 21.33 23.68 3.74
C GLY A 176 22.84 23.51 3.64
N LEU A 177 23.62 23.96 4.65
CA LEU A 177 25.07 23.76 4.68
C LEU A 177 25.47 22.29 4.89
N PHE A 178 24.63 21.52 5.57
CA PHE A 178 24.86 20.11 5.85
C PHE A 178 23.67 19.28 5.40
N ARG A 179 23.95 18.02 5.06
CA ARG A 179 22.95 16.99 4.82
C ARG A 179 23.10 15.94 5.90
N ALA A 180 22.07 15.75 6.72
CA ALA A 180 21.97 14.58 7.58
C ALA A 180 21.07 13.53 6.95
N TRP A 181 21.42 12.25 7.06
CA TRP A 181 20.57 11.16 6.60
C TRP A 181 20.68 9.91 7.47
N SER A 182 19.65 9.08 7.40
CA SER A 182 19.55 7.78 8.04
C SER A 182 18.77 6.82 7.16
N TYR A 183 18.90 5.52 7.43
CA TYR A 183 18.20 4.47 6.71
C TYR A 183 17.25 3.74 7.65
N ALA A 184 16.05 3.44 7.15
CA ALA A 184 15.04 2.64 7.82
C ALA A 184 14.57 1.54 6.86
N ASP A 185 14.56 0.30 7.34
CA ASP A 185 13.98 -0.84 6.63
C ASP A 185 12.85 -1.39 7.50
N LEU A 186 11.62 -1.00 7.17
CA LEU A 186 10.43 -1.31 7.95
C LEU A 186 9.80 -2.59 7.44
N ASP A 187 9.46 -3.49 8.35
CA ASP A 187 8.72 -4.72 8.05
C ASP A 187 7.25 -4.40 7.73
N MET A 188 6.99 -3.88 6.53
CA MET A 188 5.66 -3.51 6.04
C MET A 188 5.45 -3.97 4.60
N HIS A 189 4.23 -4.39 4.28
CA HIS A 189 3.90 -5.00 3.01
C HIS A 189 2.57 -4.44 2.49
N CYS A 190 2.51 -4.19 1.19
CA CYS A 190 1.28 -3.94 0.47
C CYS A 190 0.84 -5.25 -0.21
N LEU A 191 -0.44 -5.58 -0.12
CA LEU A 191 -1.01 -6.65 -0.93
C LEU A 191 -1.40 -6.07 -2.29
N VAL A 192 -0.81 -6.60 -3.36
CA VAL A 192 -1.10 -6.20 -4.72
C VAL A 192 -2.01 -7.23 -5.38
N TYR A 193 -3.21 -6.82 -5.78
CA TYR A 193 -4.17 -7.64 -6.49
C TYR A 193 -3.80 -7.80 -7.97
N PRO A 194 -4.24 -8.88 -8.65
CA PRO A 194 -4.10 -8.97 -10.10
C PRO A 194 -4.85 -7.83 -10.79
N ALA A 195 -4.28 -7.26 -11.86
CA ALA A 195 -4.93 -6.20 -12.61
C ALA A 195 -6.22 -6.74 -13.27
N PRO A 196 -7.40 -6.16 -13.03
CA PRO A 196 -8.62 -6.66 -13.66
C PRO A 196 -8.58 -6.38 -15.17
N VAL A 197 -8.81 -7.41 -15.99
CA VAL A 197 -8.90 -7.26 -17.44
C VAL A 197 -10.07 -6.34 -17.83
N ASN A 198 -9.84 -5.46 -18.81
CA ASN A 198 -10.86 -4.61 -19.40
C ASN A 198 -10.70 -4.57 -20.94
N PRO A 199 -11.69 -5.01 -21.75
CA PRO A 199 -12.99 -5.55 -21.33
C PRO A 199 -12.88 -6.99 -20.81
N GLY A 200 -13.64 -7.29 -19.75
CA GLY A 200 -13.73 -8.64 -19.17
C GLY A 200 -14.59 -9.60 -19.99
N LEU A 201 -14.46 -10.90 -19.68
CA LEU A 201 -15.44 -11.90 -20.11
C LEU A 201 -16.76 -11.69 -19.34
N PRO A 202 -17.93 -12.01 -19.92
CA PRO A 202 -19.19 -11.92 -19.20
C PRO A 202 -19.18 -12.83 -17.96
N LEU A 203 -19.94 -12.44 -16.92
CA LEU A 203 -20.09 -13.26 -15.72
C LEU A 203 -20.62 -14.66 -16.08
N PRO A 204 -20.15 -15.71 -15.40
CA PRO A 204 -20.71 -17.06 -15.54
C PRO A 204 -22.22 -17.07 -15.24
N ARG A 205 -22.94 -17.97 -15.89
CA ARG A 205 -24.39 -18.12 -15.62
C ARG A 205 -24.61 -18.56 -14.18
N LEU A 206 -25.53 -17.90 -13.51
CA LEU A 206 -26.07 -18.30 -12.21
C LEU A 206 -26.57 -19.74 -12.28
N GLN A 207 -26.02 -20.62 -11.44
CA GLN A 207 -26.50 -21.99 -11.33
C GLN A 207 -27.64 -22.01 -10.33
N ALA A 208 -28.78 -22.60 -10.70
CA ALA A 208 -29.78 -22.98 -9.71
C ALA A 208 -29.12 -24.02 -8.79
N GLY A 209 -29.09 -23.77 -7.48
CA GLY A 209 -28.59 -24.76 -6.53
C GLY A 209 -29.29 -26.11 -6.75
N ASP A 210 -28.64 -27.22 -6.37
CA ASP A 210 -29.04 -28.63 -6.63
C ASP A 210 -30.46 -29.06 -6.16
N GLY A 211 -31.31 -28.11 -5.76
CA GLY A 211 -32.74 -28.30 -5.72
C GLY A 211 -33.31 -28.44 -7.13
N LYS A 212 -33.78 -29.64 -7.48
CA LYS A 212 -34.61 -29.91 -8.66
C LYS A 212 -35.72 -28.85 -8.83
N GLY A 213 -35.47 -27.81 -9.61
CA GLY A 213 -36.40 -26.71 -9.84
C GLY A 213 -35.85 -25.78 -10.91
N GLY A 214 -36.50 -25.78 -12.07
CA GLY A 214 -36.05 -25.09 -13.26
C GLY A 214 -35.82 -23.59 -13.08
N ALA A 215 -34.84 -23.08 -13.83
CA ALA A 215 -34.56 -21.67 -13.99
C ALA A 215 -35.78 -20.93 -14.57
N GLN A 216 -36.37 -20.02 -13.80
CA GLN A 216 -37.23 -18.96 -14.31
C GLN A 216 -37.02 -17.67 -13.51
N GLY A 217 -36.71 -16.59 -14.26
CA GLY A 217 -37.27 -15.26 -14.08
C GLY A 217 -37.00 -14.52 -12.77
N LEU A 218 -36.26 -13.41 -12.88
CA LEU A 218 -36.48 -12.24 -12.03
C LEU A 218 -37.93 -11.76 -12.22
N GLY A 219 -38.81 -12.18 -11.31
CA GLY A 219 -40.23 -11.84 -11.34
C GLY A 219 -40.89 -12.21 -10.02
N GLN A 220 -41.74 -11.32 -9.50
CA GLN A 220 -42.46 -11.44 -8.23
C GLN A 220 -43.09 -12.82 -8.01
N ASP A 221 -42.97 -13.34 -6.77
CA ASP A 221 -43.78 -14.41 -6.16
C ASP A 221 -44.62 -15.21 -7.17
N GLU A 222 -43.94 -16.02 -7.99
CA GLU A 222 -44.63 -16.86 -8.96
C GLU A 222 -45.40 -17.94 -8.19
N PHE A 223 -46.72 -17.77 -8.23
CA PHE A 223 -47.70 -18.70 -7.71
C PHE A 223 -47.44 -20.09 -8.31
N ALA A 224 -46.98 -21.03 -7.48
CA ALA A 224 -46.60 -22.37 -7.92
C ALA A 224 -47.81 -23.32 -8.02
N GLY A 225 -48.95 -22.96 -7.39
CA GLY A 225 -50.19 -23.72 -7.48
C GLY A 225 -51.04 -23.70 -6.20
N LEU A 226 -52.13 -24.47 -6.21
CA LEU A 226 -52.99 -24.70 -5.06
C LEU A 226 -52.76 -26.12 -4.52
N ARG A 227 -52.57 -26.25 -3.21
CA ARG A 227 -52.58 -27.55 -2.52
C ARG A 227 -53.74 -27.65 -1.53
N PRO A 228 -54.25 -28.86 -1.22
CA PRO A 228 -55.20 -29.05 -0.12
C PRO A 228 -54.61 -28.54 1.20
N TYR A 229 -55.40 -27.79 1.95
CA TYR A 229 -55.03 -27.22 3.24
C TYR A 229 -54.65 -28.32 4.23
N ARG A 230 -53.51 -28.15 4.91
CA ARG A 230 -53.10 -29.03 6.01
C ARG A 230 -53.17 -28.27 7.33
N PRO A 231 -53.59 -28.91 8.43
CA PRO A 231 -53.51 -28.32 9.77
C PRO A 231 -52.06 -27.90 10.06
N GLY A 232 -51.84 -26.59 10.23
CA GLY A 232 -50.50 -25.98 10.35
C GLY A 232 -50.19 -24.93 9.28
N ASP A 233 -50.95 -24.89 8.18
CA ASP A 233 -50.83 -23.85 7.16
C ASP A 233 -51.40 -22.51 7.65
N SER A 234 -50.64 -21.42 7.41
CA SER A 234 -51.04 -20.06 7.82
C SER A 234 -52.35 -19.64 7.13
N PRO A 235 -53.35 -19.12 7.88
CA PRO A 235 -54.63 -18.66 7.33
C PRO A 235 -54.51 -17.57 6.26
N ARG A 236 -53.39 -16.82 6.25
CA ARG A 236 -53.10 -15.77 5.25
C ARG A 236 -52.83 -16.33 3.85
N HIS A 237 -52.45 -17.59 3.74
CA HIS A 237 -52.14 -18.24 2.45
C HIS A 237 -53.31 -19.04 1.88
N VAL A 238 -54.48 -19.01 2.54
CA VAL A 238 -55.69 -19.68 2.03
C VAL A 238 -56.21 -18.94 0.78
N ALA A 239 -56.41 -19.70 -0.29
CA ALA A 239 -56.95 -19.22 -1.55
C ALA A 239 -58.48 -19.13 -1.46
N TRP A 240 -59.00 -18.14 -0.74
CA TRP A 240 -60.44 -17.96 -0.49
C TRP A 240 -61.33 -17.98 -1.74
N LYS A 241 -60.80 -17.53 -2.90
CA LYS A 241 -61.51 -17.63 -4.20
C LYS A 241 -61.73 -19.07 -4.70
N ALA A 242 -60.83 -20.01 -4.37
CA ALA A 242 -60.98 -21.42 -4.72
C ALA A 242 -61.90 -22.16 -3.72
N VAL A 243 -61.84 -21.76 -2.44
CA VAL A 243 -62.72 -22.27 -1.38
C VAL A 243 -64.20 -21.99 -1.71
N ALA A 244 -64.50 -20.80 -2.21
CA ALA A 244 -65.86 -20.40 -2.56
C ALA A 244 -66.48 -21.15 -3.76
N ARG A 245 -65.71 -21.93 -4.52
CA ARG A 245 -66.23 -22.70 -5.68
C ARG A 245 -66.41 -24.19 -5.39
N ASN A 246 -65.52 -24.79 -4.61
CA ASN A 246 -65.44 -26.25 -4.47
C ASN A 246 -65.49 -26.75 -3.01
N ASP A 247 -65.75 -25.88 -2.03
CA ASP A 247 -65.79 -26.20 -0.58
C ASP A 247 -64.55 -26.90 0.00
N LEU A 248 -63.44 -26.91 -0.75
CA LEU A 248 -62.17 -27.48 -0.33
C LEU A 248 -61.21 -26.34 0.01
N LEU A 249 -60.73 -26.32 1.26
CA LEU A 249 -59.70 -25.41 1.72
C LEU A 249 -58.42 -25.66 0.93
N MET A 250 -57.98 -24.66 0.16
CA MET A 250 -56.77 -24.72 -0.66
C MET A 250 -55.79 -23.64 -0.20
N THR A 251 -54.52 -23.99 -0.08
CA THR A 251 -53.43 -23.07 0.30
C THR A 251 -52.60 -22.72 -0.93
N LYS A 252 -52.31 -21.44 -1.13
CA LYS A 252 -51.39 -20.95 -2.17
C LYS A 252 -49.97 -21.43 -1.85
N GLN A 253 -49.36 -22.16 -2.79
CA GLN A 253 -47.92 -22.42 -2.74
C GLN A 253 -47.18 -21.29 -3.45
N PHE A 254 -46.17 -20.76 -2.77
CA PHE A 254 -45.18 -19.85 -3.35
C PHE A 254 -43.90 -20.65 -3.56
N ALA A 255 -43.32 -20.59 -4.76
CA ALA A 255 -41.99 -21.14 -4.99
C ALA A 255 -40.99 -20.31 -4.16
N GLY A 256 -40.27 -20.96 -3.24
CA GLY A 256 -39.20 -20.28 -2.52
C GLY A 256 -38.12 -19.84 -3.51
N ARG A 257 -37.60 -18.61 -3.37
CA ARG A 257 -36.41 -18.19 -4.12
C ARG A 257 -35.28 -19.15 -3.80
N VAL A 258 -34.90 -19.99 -4.75
CA VAL A 258 -33.57 -20.58 -4.77
C VAL A 258 -32.65 -19.41 -5.05
N ALA A 259 -31.86 -18.99 -4.05
CA ALA A 259 -30.80 -18.03 -4.28
C ALA A 259 -29.90 -18.62 -5.36
N ALA A 260 -29.87 -17.98 -6.52
CA ALA A 260 -29.07 -18.49 -7.62
C ALA A 260 -27.60 -18.32 -7.24
N GLU A 261 -26.84 -19.42 -7.26
CA GLU A 261 -25.47 -19.48 -6.77
C GLU A 261 -24.51 -19.09 -7.91
N LEU A 262 -23.70 -18.05 -7.69
CA LEU A 262 -22.65 -17.66 -8.63
C LEU A 262 -21.30 -18.24 -8.20
N TRP A 263 -20.81 -19.24 -8.92
CA TRP A 263 -19.48 -19.81 -8.68
C TRP A 263 -18.50 -19.31 -9.74
N LEU A 264 -17.54 -18.46 -9.32
CA LEU A 264 -16.42 -18.00 -10.14
C LEU A 264 -15.32 -19.06 -10.08
N SER A 265 -15.19 -19.86 -11.14
CA SER A 265 -14.30 -21.04 -11.12
C SER A 265 -13.17 -20.92 -12.12
N TRP A 266 -11.96 -21.31 -11.69
CA TRP A 266 -10.77 -21.40 -12.55
C TRP A 266 -11.01 -22.20 -13.85
N ASP A 267 -11.77 -23.30 -13.74
CA ASP A 267 -12.04 -24.21 -14.86
C ASP A 267 -13.08 -23.68 -15.88
N GLN A 268 -13.78 -22.58 -15.56
CA GLN A 268 -14.72 -21.94 -16.48
C GLN A 268 -14.02 -21.01 -17.48
N LEU A 269 -12.74 -20.70 -17.25
CA LEU A 269 -11.96 -19.85 -18.13
C LEU A 269 -11.39 -20.64 -19.32
N PRO A 270 -11.24 -20.00 -20.49
CA PRO A 270 -10.67 -20.66 -21.67
C PRO A 270 -9.33 -21.32 -21.38
N PRO A 271 -9.11 -22.58 -21.81
CA PRO A 271 -7.91 -23.32 -21.50
C PRO A 271 -6.64 -22.70 -22.11
N GLU A 272 -6.78 -21.90 -23.17
CA GLU A 272 -5.67 -21.22 -23.86
C GLU A 272 -5.07 -20.06 -23.06
N LEU A 273 -5.77 -19.56 -22.02
CA LEU A 273 -5.26 -18.51 -21.15
C LEU A 273 -4.18 -19.06 -20.21
N ASP A 274 -3.10 -18.30 -20.08
CA ASP A 274 -2.08 -18.55 -19.05
C ASP A 274 -2.63 -18.26 -17.64
N SER A 275 -1.91 -18.73 -16.62
CA SER A 275 -2.32 -18.57 -15.22
C SER A 275 -2.54 -17.10 -14.84
N GLU A 276 -1.70 -16.20 -15.36
CA GLU A 276 -1.80 -14.76 -15.09
C GLU A 276 -3.09 -14.17 -15.63
N ARG A 277 -3.39 -14.36 -16.92
CA ARG A 277 -4.63 -13.86 -17.52
C ARG A 277 -5.86 -14.45 -16.85
N ARG A 278 -5.82 -15.72 -16.44
CA ARG A 278 -6.92 -16.33 -15.68
C ARG A 278 -7.18 -15.58 -14.37
N LEU A 279 -6.14 -15.22 -13.63
CA LEU A 279 -6.27 -14.44 -12.40
C LEU A 279 -6.78 -13.02 -12.66
N GLU A 280 -6.33 -12.37 -13.73
CA GLU A 280 -6.85 -11.05 -14.15
C GLU A 280 -8.35 -11.11 -14.49
N HIS A 281 -8.80 -12.16 -15.16
CA HIS A 281 -10.21 -12.40 -15.47
C HIS A 281 -11.04 -12.72 -14.22
N LEU A 282 -10.53 -13.57 -13.31
CA LEU A 282 -11.20 -13.85 -12.03
C LEU A 282 -11.31 -12.60 -11.16
N ALA A 283 -10.26 -11.78 -11.13
CA ALA A 283 -10.28 -10.49 -10.43
C ALA A 283 -11.36 -9.58 -11.01
N ARG A 284 -11.50 -9.55 -12.34
CA ARG A 284 -12.56 -8.80 -13.00
C ARG A 284 -13.96 -9.33 -12.64
N TRP A 285 -14.17 -10.64 -12.67
CA TRP A 285 -15.45 -11.24 -12.27
C TRP A 285 -15.83 -10.97 -10.82
N VAL A 286 -14.87 -11.00 -9.89
CA VAL A 286 -15.10 -10.65 -8.49
C VAL A 286 -15.58 -9.20 -8.35
N LEU A 287 -14.97 -8.28 -9.10
CA LEU A 287 -15.37 -6.87 -9.10
C LEU A 287 -16.75 -6.65 -9.73
N ASP A 288 -17.03 -7.31 -10.86
CA ASP A 288 -18.33 -7.21 -11.54
C ASP A 288 -19.46 -7.80 -10.67
N ALA A 289 -19.23 -8.97 -10.04
CA ALA A 289 -20.21 -9.58 -9.14
C ALA A 289 -20.48 -8.76 -7.88
N ASP A 290 -19.45 -8.14 -7.28
CA ASP A 290 -19.59 -7.21 -6.15
C ASP A 290 -20.34 -5.93 -6.56
N ALA A 291 -20.05 -5.38 -7.74
CA ALA A 291 -20.74 -4.20 -8.27
C ALA A 291 -22.23 -4.47 -8.56
N GLU A 292 -22.58 -5.69 -8.98
CA GLU A 292 -23.97 -6.15 -9.15
C GLU A 292 -24.65 -6.56 -7.84
N GLY A 293 -23.92 -6.59 -6.71
CA GLY A 293 -24.45 -6.98 -5.40
C GLY A 293 -24.83 -8.46 -5.29
N LEU A 294 -24.22 -9.31 -6.10
CA LEU A 294 -24.48 -10.75 -6.12
C LEU A 294 -23.73 -11.46 -4.98
N ALA A 295 -24.29 -12.56 -4.49
CA ALA A 295 -23.55 -13.50 -3.65
C ALA A 295 -22.79 -14.47 -4.55
N TYR A 296 -21.47 -14.59 -4.34
CA TYR A 296 -20.60 -15.40 -5.20
C TYR A 296 -19.57 -16.18 -4.40
N GLY A 297 -19.11 -17.31 -4.92
CA GLY A 297 -18.02 -18.11 -4.37
C GLY A 297 -16.85 -18.16 -5.36
N LEU A 298 -15.63 -18.37 -4.85
CA LEU A 298 -14.42 -18.44 -5.68
C LEU A 298 -13.80 -19.83 -5.58
N ARG A 299 -13.56 -20.47 -6.74
CA ARG A 299 -12.84 -21.75 -6.84
C ARG A 299 -11.53 -21.56 -7.59
N LEU A 300 -10.44 -21.73 -6.86
CA LEU A 300 -9.07 -21.73 -7.37
C LEU A 300 -8.46 -23.13 -7.20
N PRO A 301 -7.43 -23.48 -7.99
CA PRO A 301 -6.66 -24.69 -7.73
C PRO A 301 -6.13 -24.69 -6.29
N GLY A 302 -6.54 -25.66 -5.48
CA GLY A 302 -6.11 -25.80 -4.08
C GLY A 302 -6.77 -24.85 -3.06
N SER A 303 -7.72 -23.99 -3.45
CA SER A 303 -8.48 -23.18 -2.50
C SER A 303 -9.91 -22.89 -2.97
N VAL A 304 -10.87 -23.03 -2.05
CA VAL A 304 -12.28 -22.76 -2.30
C VAL A 304 -12.78 -21.79 -1.24
N ILE A 305 -13.31 -20.66 -1.67
CA ILE A 305 -13.96 -19.67 -0.80
C ILE A 305 -15.47 -19.86 -1.00
N PRO A 306 -16.23 -20.09 0.09
CA PRO A 306 -17.67 -20.31 0.01
C PRO A 306 -18.39 -19.06 -0.53
N ILE A 307 -19.66 -19.24 -0.89
CA ILE A 307 -20.50 -18.13 -1.33
C ILE A 307 -20.75 -17.18 -0.15
N ASP A 308 -20.39 -15.93 -0.35
CA ASP A 308 -20.74 -14.83 0.56
C ASP A 308 -20.87 -13.54 -0.27
N SER A 309 -21.07 -12.41 0.40
CA SER A 309 -21.27 -11.10 -0.22
C SER A 309 -20.64 -9.98 0.61
N GLY A 310 -20.38 -8.84 -0.03
CA GLY A 310 -19.92 -7.62 0.63
C GLY A 310 -18.40 -7.42 0.60
N ALA A 311 -17.98 -6.26 1.13
CA ALA A 311 -16.62 -5.76 0.95
C ALA A 311 -15.53 -6.64 1.60
N ALA A 312 -15.85 -7.33 2.71
CA ALA A 312 -14.92 -8.26 3.36
C ALA A 312 -14.69 -9.51 2.50
N HIS A 313 -15.75 -10.09 1.95
CA HIS A 313 -15.69 -11.22 1.05
C HIS A 313 -14.93 -10.88 -0.24
N ARG A 314 -15.23 -9.73 -0.85
CA ARG A 314 -14.48 -9.22 -2.00
C ARG A 314 -12.98 -9.15 -1.70
N ALA A 315 -12.60 -8.59 -0.55
CA ALA A 315 -11.19 -8.48 -0.16
C ALA A 315 -10.55 -9.86 0.05
N GLU A 316 -11.28 -10.84 0.59
CA GLU A 316 -10.82 -12.21 0.75
C GLU A 316 -10.59 -12.90 -0.59
N CYS A 317 -11.54 -12.79 -1.53
CA CYS A 317 -11.41 -13.31 -2.89
C CYS A 317 -10.20 -12.69 -3.62
N LEU A 318 -10.08 -11.36 -3.61
CA LEU A 318 -8.95 -10.68 -4.25
C LEU A 318 -7.61 -11.04 -3.60
N ARG A 319 -7.59 -11.24 -2.28
CA ARG A 319 -6.39 -11.72 -1.57
C ARG A 319 -6.00 -13.13 -1.98
N ALA A 320 -6.95 -14.05 -2.12
CA ALA A 320 -6.66 -15.40 -2.59
C ALA A 320 -6.08 -15.38 -4.02
N LEU A 321 -6.63 -14.54 -4.90
CA LEU A 321 -6.11 -14.33 -6.26
C LEU A 321 -4.70 -13.75 -6.27
N ALA A 322 -4.41 -12.76 -5.40
CA ALA A 322 -3.09 -12.15 -5.27
C ALA A 322 -2.02 -13.15 -4.79
N LEU A 323 -2.40 -14.07 -3.91
CA LEU A 323 -1.50 -15.04 -3.28
C LEU A 323 -1.45 -16.39 -3.99
N HIS A 324 -2.18 -16.55 -5.10
CA HIS A 324 -2.18 -17.79 -5.87
C HIS A 324 -0.86 -17.96 -6.64
N GLU A 325 -0.20 -19.10 -6.44
CA GLU A 325 1.08 -19.49 -7.06
C GLU A 325 2.26 -18.52 -6.80
N THR A 326 2.11 -17.53 -5.92
CA THR A 326 3.23 -16.68 -5.51
C THR A 326 4.04 -17.38 -4.44
N ALA A 327 5.35 -17.49 -4.64
CA ALA A 327 6.27 -18.02 -3.63
C ALA A 327 6.09 -17.20 -2.35
N ALA A 328 5.65 -17.89 -1.31
CA ALA A 328 5.20 -17.31 -0.06
C ALA A 328 6.36 -16.66 0.70
N ASP A 329 6.68 -15.41 0.38
CA ASP A 329 7.27 -14.49 1.36
C ASP A 329 6.10 -14.01 2.24
N ARG A 330 5.59 -14.95 3.08
CA ARG A 330 4.67 -14.61 4.17
C ARG A 330 5.40 -13.63 5.11
N PRO A 331 4.72 -12.59 5.63
CA PRO A 331 5.27 -11.76 6.71
C PRO A 331 5.56 -12.56 7.99
#